data_AF-A0A8T3SUX4-F1
#
_entry.id   AF-A0A8T3SUX4-F1
#
_cell.length_a   1.000
_cell.length_b   1.000
_cell.length_c   1.000
_cell.angle_alpha   90.00
_cell.angle_beta   90.00
_cell.angle_gamma   90.00
#
_symmetry.space_group_name_H-M   'P 1'
#
loop_
_entity.id
_entity.type
_entity.pdbx_description
1 polymer ?
#
loop_
_entity_poly.entity_id
_entity_poly.type
_entity_poly.pdbx_seq_one_letter_code
_entity_poly.pdbx_strand_id
1 'polypeptide(L)'
;MPLTHTRIRNAKPTEKPYKMADGGGLYIEIKPTGAKLWRLRYRLAGKENVFAIGDYQTTGLADARSERDKAKKLIKEGVHPAHHRKLERIKRAHEHANTFEAVAREWLNHNAQHWTARTTHQRKRGLEQDVFPYIGSLPVRQITPAHVLDVVKRIEKHAPTMASLINQAIGAICRYAVATLRADADPTSPLRGSLRPRQTEHHKPLAASEIPAFLKSLEAYPGYFSNKMALRLLLLTLVRTTEALEAKWHEFDLKKANWTIPSTRMKKREDHTLPLSKQAVELLSRLWAVTGNGEYLFPNRSNYHKPASQGVLWKAVVSMGYAGRFSPHGIRATGSTILNEM
;
A
#
# COMPACT_ATOMS: atom_id res chain seq x y z
N MET A 1 -46.84 -39.98 4.12
CA MET A 1 -47.69 -38.84 3.71
C MET A 1 -46.94 -37.56 4.02
N PRO A 2 -46.69 -36.68 3.04
CA PRO A 2 -45.94 -35.44 3.25
C PRO A 2 -46.65 -34.53 4.26
N LEU A 3 -45.86 -33.77 5.04
CA LEU A 3 -46.39 -32.84 6.02
C LEU A 3 -46.98 -31.61 5.35
N THR A 4 -47.94 -30.99 6.02
CA THR A 4 -48.51 -29.69 5.67
C THR A 4 -48.22 -28.69 6.78
N HIS A 5 -48.13 -27.40 6.44
CA HIS A 5 -47.92 -26.33 7.42
C HIS A 5 -48.94 -26.39 8.57
N THR A 6 -50.20 -26.64 8.26
CA THR A 6 -51.29 -26.75 9.25
C THR A 6 -51.07 -27.90 10.23
N ARG A 7 -50.66 -29.07 9.75
CA ARG A 7 -50.35 -30.23 10.61
C ARG A 7 -49.19 -29.95 11.54
N ILE A 8 -48.15 -29.30 11.05
CA ILE A 8 -46.97 -28.95 11.86
C ILE A 8 -47.33 -27.90 12.90
N ARG A 9 -48.10 -26.87 12.53
CA ARG A 9 -48.54 -25.82 13.45
C ARG A 9 -49.38 -26.38 14.60
N ASN A 10 -50.32 -27.28 14.29
CA ASN A 10 -51.23 -27.86 15.26
C ASN A 10 -50.62 -28.99 16.10
N ALA A 11 -49.40 -29.43 15.78
CA ALA A 11 -48.67 -30.44 16.57
C ALA A 11 -48.40 -29.91 17.99
N LYS A 12 -48.97 -30.58 19.00
CA LYS A 12 -48.83 -30.25 20.42
C LYS A 12 -47.64 -30.99 21.05
N PRO A 13 -46.96 -30.41 22.05
CA PRO A 13 -45.94 -31.10 22.81
C PRO A 13 -46.55 -32.27 23.60
N THR A 14 -45.75 -33.32 23.83
CA THR A 14 -46.09 -34.46 24.68
C THR A 14 -44.97 -34.69 25.69
N GLU A 15 -45.18 -35.54 26.70
CA GLU A 15 -44.17 -35.84 27.73
C GLU A 15 -42.85 -36.38 27.17
N LYS A 16 -42.90 -37.10 26.03
CA LYS A 16 -41.74 -37.60 25.31
C LYS A 16 -41.63 -36.96 23.92
N PRO A 17 -40.41 -36.71 23.41
CA PRO A 17 -40.24 -36.23 22.04
C PRO A 17 -40.80 -37.21 21.02
N TYR A 18 -41.52 -36.71 20.01
CA TYR A 18 -42.00 -37.52 18.90
C TYR A 18 -41.64 -36.90 17.55
N LYS A 19 -41.69 -37.74 16.50
CA LYS A 19 -41.25 -37.41 15.16
C LYS A 19 -42.43 -37.46 14.20
N MET A 20 -42.57 -36.46 13.36
CA MET A 20 -43.52 -36.46 12.24
C MET A 20 -42.73 -36.46 10.94
N ALA A 21 -42.88 -37.50 10.12
CA ALA A 21 -42.12 -37.67 8.89
C ALA A 21 -42.71 -36.87 7.72
N ASP A 22 -41.85 -36.16 6.98
CA ASP A 22 -42.22 -35.46 5.74
C ASP A 22 -41.87 -36.29 4.48
N GLY A 23 -40.82 -37.11 4.57
CA GLY A 23 -40.39 -38.00 3.50
C GLY A 23 -38.93 -37.82 3.10
N GLY A 24 -38.36 -38.87 2.50
CA GLY A 24 -36.96 -38.86 2.08
C GLY A 24 -35.97 -38.69 3.25
N GLY A 25 -36.32 -39.18 4.45
CA GLY A 25 -35.51 -39.03 5.65
C GLY A 25 -35.70 -37.73 6.42
N LEU A 26 -36.43 -36.74 5.85
CA LEU A 26 -36.80 -35.51 6.54
C LEU A 26 -37.96 -35.75 7.49
N TYR A 27 -37.83 -35.26 8.73
CA TYR A 27 -38.87 -35.26 9.73
C TYR A 27 -38.75 -34.02 10.62
N ILE A 28 -39.85 -33.66 11.28
CA ILE A 28 -39.84 -32.68 12.36
C ILE A 28 -39.94 -33.39 13.70
N GLU A 29 -39.09 -33.01 14.64
CA GLU A 29 -39.09 -33.50 16.01
C GLU A 29 -39.73 -32.47 16.92
N ILE A 30 -40.80 -32.87 17.60
CA ILE A 30 -41.51 -32.04 18.55
C ILE A 30 -41.01 -32.41 19.95
N LYS A 31 -40.35 -31.47 20.63
CA LYS A 31 -39.86 -31.67 21.99
C LYS A 31 -40.97 -31.40 23.03
N PRO A 32 -40.88 -31.95 24.25
CA PRO A 32 -41.78 -31.62 25.35
C PRO A 32 -41.83 -30.12 25.68
N THR A 33 -40.74 -29.39 25.42
CA THR A 33 -40.66 -27.93 25.57
C THR A 33 -41.45 -27.16 24.49
N GLY A 34 -42.03 -27.84 23.51
CA GLY A 34 -42.71 -27.26 22.36
C GLY A 34 -41.82 -26.79 21.22
N ALA A 35 -40.50 -26.92 21.35
CA ALA A 35 -39.58 -26.69 20.25
C ALA A 35 -39.82 -27.71 19.12
N LYS A 36 -39.94 -27.21 17.88
CA LYS A 36 -40.16 -28.01 16.68
C LYS A 36 -38.91 -27.93 15.80
N LEU A 37 -38.22 -29.05 15.62
CA LEU A 37 -36.88 -29.08 15.01
C LEU A 37 -36.86 -29.93 13.74
N TRP A 38 -36.42 -29.35 12.64
CA TRP A 38 -36.20 -30.06 11.38
C TRP A 38 -34.94 -30.90 11.45
N ARG A 39 -35.08 -32.19 11.14
CA ARG A 39 -33.99 -33.17 11.14
C ARG A 39 -34.07 -34.07 9.91
N LEU A 40 -32.90 -34.40 9.39
CA LEU A 40 -32.72 -35.34 8.30
C LEU A 40 -31.99 -36.58 8.80
N ARG A 41 -32.66 -37.73 8.79
CA ARG A 41 -32.06 -39.04 9.01
C ARG A 41 -31.47 -39.56 7.71
N TYR A 42 -30.22 -40.01 7.74
CA TYR A 42 -29.53 -40.56 6.58
C TYR A 42 -28.51 -41.62 7.00
N ARG A 43 -27.99 -42.39 6.03
CA ARG A 43 -26.87 -43.30 6.25
C ARG A 43 -25.67 -42.86 5.42
N LEU A 44 -24.49 -42.94 6.02
CA LEU A 44 -23.22 -42.65 5.36
C LEU A 44 -22.19 -43.66 5.88
N ALA A 45 -21.47 -44.33 4.98
CA ALA A 45 -20.52 -45.39 5.32
C ALA A 45 -21.10 -46.47 6.27
N GLY A 46 -22.33 -46.92 5.99
CA GLY A 46 -23.03 -47.94 6.80
C GLY A 46 -23.57 -47.45 8.16
N LYS A 47 -23.21 -46.25 8.61
CA LYS A 47 -23.67 -45.68 9.89
C LYS A 47 -24.85 -44.74 9.69
N GLU A 48 -25.82 -44.86 10.59
CA GLU A 48 -26.95 -43.95 10.65
C GLU A 48 -26.57 -42.64 11.32
N ASN A 49 -26.93 -41.52 10.69
CA ASN A 49 -26.64 -40.18 11.15
C ASN A 49 -27.88 -39.29 11.07
N VAL A 50 -27.90 -38.24 11.88
CA VAL A 50 -28.96 -37.24 11.90
C VAL A 50 -28.33 -35.87 11.67
N PHE A 51 -28.82 -35.16 10.66
CA PHE A 51 -28.44 -33.79 10.36
C PHE A 51 -29.54 -32.84 10.86
N ALA A 52 -29.19 -31.94 11.78
CA ALA A 52 -30.10 -30.89 12.24
C ALA A 52 -30.14 -29.76 11.21
N ILE A 53 -31.31 -29.50 10.65
CA ILE A 53 -31.49 -28.46 9.62
C ILE A 53 -31.70 -27.10 10.29
N GLY A 54 -32.65 -27.01 11.23
CA GLY A 54 -33.01 -25.78 11.93
C GLY A 54 -34.29 -25.95 12.76
N ASP A 55 -34.75 -24.89 13.39
CA ASP A 55 -36.06 -24.85 14.04
C ASP A 55 -37.16 -24.41 13.07
N TYR A 56 -38.42 -24.74 13.37
CA TYR A 56 -39.56 -24.40 12.51
C TYR A 56 -39.91 -22.91 12.48
N GLN A 57 -39.50 -22.13 13.49
CA GLN A 57 -39.80 -20.69 13.53
C GLN A 57 -38.93 -19.92 12.53
N THR A 58 -37.68 -20.32 12.37
CA THR A 58 -36.73 -19.71 11.43
C THR A 58 -36.68 -20.42 10.08
N THR A 59 -37.04 -21.70 10.01
CA THR A 59 -36.97 -22.53 8.79
C THR A 59 -38.34 -23.11 8.45
N GLY A 60 -38.97 -22.58 7.40
CA GLY A 60 -40.24 -23.07 6.90
C GLY A 60 -40.15 -24.48 6.29
N LEU A 61 -41.30 -25.10 6.00
CA LEU A 61 -41.36 -26.44 5.40
C LEU A 61 -40.67 -26.47 4.02
N ALA A 62 -40.85 -25.43 3.20
CA ALA A 62 -40.21 -25.33 1.90
C ALA A 62 -38.68 -25.25 2.02
N ASP A 63 -38.17 -24.40 2.91
CA ASP A 63 -36.73 -24.27 3.17
C ASP A 63 -36.14 -25.56 3.72
N ALA A 64 -36.85 -26.24 4.63
CA ALA A 64 -36.43 -27.54 5.17
C ALA A 64 -36.32 -28.61 4.07
N ARG A 65 -37.21 -28.60 3.08
CA ARG A 65 -37.12 -29.48 1.90
C ARG A 65 -35.95 -29.11 0.99
N SER A 66 -35.70 -27.82 0.76
CA SER A 66 -34.54 -27.34 -0.01
C SER A 66 -33.21 -27.72 0.67
N GLU A 67 -33.10 -27.51 1.97
CA GLU A 67 -31.92 -27.90 2.76
C GLU A 67 -31.74 -29.42 2.82
N ARG A 68 -32.82 -30.20 2.87
CA ARG A 68 -32.77 -31.67 2.72
C ARG A 68 -32.12 -32.05 1.40
N ASP A 69 -32.53 -31.42 0.30
CA ASP A 69 -32.04 -31.78 -1.03
C ASP A 69 -30.57 -31.38 -1.22
N LYS A 70 -30.14 -30.23 -0.68
CA LYS A 70 -28.72 -29.86 -0.61
C LYS A 70 -27.90 -30.84 0.22
N ALA A 71 -28.38 -31.20 1.42
CA ALA A 71 -27.71 -32.15 2.29
C ALA A 71 -27.59 -33.54 1.65
N LYS A 72 -28.62 -33.98 0.92
CA LYS A 72 -28.58 -35.25 0.17
C LYS A 72 -27.54 -35.27 -0.95
N LYS A 73 -27.33 -34.15 -1.65
CA LYS A 73 -26.25 -34.04 -2.64
C LYS A 73 -24.88 -34.27 -1.99
N LEU A 74 -24.61 -33.60 -0.87
CA LEU A 74 -23.37 -33.80 -0.10
C LEU A 74 -23.21 -35.24 0.38
N ILE A 75 -24.29 -35.87 0.88
CA ILE A 75 -24.26 -37.27 1.32
C ILE A 75 -23.93 -38.22 0.16
N LYS A 76 -24.47 -37.95 -1.03
CA LYS A 76 -24.18 -38.74 -2.25
C LYS A 76 -22.71 -38.64 -2.66
N GLU A 77 -22.09 -37.49 -2.42
CA GLU A 77 -20.64 -37.25 -2.61
C GLU A 77 -19.77 -37.81 -1.47
N GLY A 78 -20.38 -38.47 -0.48
CA GLY A 78 -19.66 -39.04 0.66
C GLY A 78 -19.35 -38.04 1.79
N VAL A 79 -19.83 -36.79 1.67
CA VAL A 79 -19.53 -35.70 2.61
C VAL A 79 -20.59 -35.62 3.72
N HIS A 80 -20.15 -35.60 4.98
CA HIS A 80 -21.03 -35.44 6.13
C HIS A 80 -21.57 -33.99 6.21
N PRO A 81 -22.89 -33.72 6.06
CA PRO A 81 -23.43 -32.36 5.97
C PRO A 81 -23.15 -31.48 7.20
N ALA A 82 -23.13 -32.06 8.40
CA ALA A 82 -22.81 -31.29 9.62
C ALA A 82 -21.34 -30.82 9.65
N HIS A 83 -20.41 -31.64 9.12
CA HIS A 83 -18.99 -31.27 9.04
C HIS A 83 -18.80 -30.21 7.98
N HIS A 84 -19.44 -30.36 6.81
CA HIS A 84 -19.43 -29.34 5.76
C HIS A 84 -19.97 -28.00 6.29
N ARG A 85 -21.12 -27.99 6.97
CA ARG A 85 -21.68 -26.76 7.58
C ARG A 85 -20.74 -26.14 8.62
N LYS A 86 -20.05 -26.95 9.43
CA LYS A 86 -19.05 -26.48 10.41
C LYS A 86 -17.82 -25.89 9.70
N LEU A 87 -17.33 -26.55 8.65
CA LEU A 87 -16.17 -26.12 7.88
C LEU A 87 -16.45 -24.78 7.18
N GLU A 88 -17.62 -24.65 6.55
CA GLU A 88 -18.07 -23.39 5.94
C GLU A 88 -18.18 -22.25 6.95
N ARG A 89 -18.68 -22.54 8.17
CA ARG A 89 -18.72 -21.52 9.24
C ARG A 89 -17.33 -21.05 9.66
N ILE A 90 -16.39 -21.99 9.83
CA ILE A 90 -14.99 -21.67 10.18
C ILE A 90 -14.34 -20.88 9.04
N LYS A 91 -14.56 -21.30 7.79
CA LYS A 91 -14.05 -20.62 6.60
C LYS A 91 -14.56 -19.18 6.51
N ARG A 92 -15.88 -18.95 6.70
CA ARG A 92 -16.45 -17.59 6.73
C ARG A 92 -15.86 -16.75 7.86
N ALA A 93 -15.74 -17.29 9.07
CA ALA A 93 -15.15 -16.56 10.19
C ALA A 93 -13.69 -16.17 9.91
N HIS A 94 -12.91 -17.09 9.33
CA HIS A 94 -11.54 -16.84 8.91
C HIS A 94 -11.46 -15.81 7.77
N GLU A 95 -12.36 -15.86 6.79
CA GLU A 95 -12.45 -14.87 5.72
C GLU A 95 -12.83 -13.48 6.23
N HIS A 96 -13.75 -13.39 7.19
CA HIS A 96 -14.12 -12.12 7.84
C HIS A 96 -12.98 -11.54 8.70
N ALA A 97 -12.10 -12.37 9.24
CA ALA A 97 -10.90 -11.90 9.95
C ALA A 97 -9.79 -11.43 8.98
N ASN A 98 -9.69 -12.05 7.79
CA ASN A 98 -8.70 -11.73 6.77
C ASN A 98 -9.22 -10.71 5.76
N THR A 99 -9.59 -9.53 6.26
CA THR A 99 -9.95 -8.40 5.40
C THR A 99 -8.74 -7.86 4.65
N PHE A 100 -8.96 -7.16 3.54
CA PHE A 100 -7.89 -6.53 2.78
C PHE A 100 -7.08 -5.57 3.66
N GLU A 101 -7.73 -4.78 4.50
CA GLU A 101 -7.06 -3.85 5.40
C GLU A 101 -6.17 -4.57 6.43
N ALA A 102 -6.66 -5.66 7.05
CA ALA A 102 -5.89 -6.43 8.01
C ALA A 102 -4.59 -6.95 7.39
N VAL A 103 -4.71 -7.56 6.20
CA VAL A 103 -3.56 -8.08 5.46
C VAL A 103 -2.63 -6.96 4.97
N ALA A 104 -3.18 -5.82 4.55
CA ALA A 104 -2.40 -4.66 4.14
C ALA A 104 -1.57 -4.09 5.31
N ARG A 105 -2.13 -4.01 6.52
CA ARG A 105 -1.42 -3.54 7.71
C ARG A 105 -0.30 -4.48 8.14
N GLU A 106 -0.53 -5.79 8.09
CA GLU A 106 0.50 -6.81 8.32
C GLU A 106 1.65 -6.67 7.30
N TRP A 107 1.31 -6.56 6.02
CA TRP A 107 2.29 -6.35 4.95
C TRP A 107 3.08 -5.04 5.13
N LEU A 108 2.42 -3.94 5.50
CA LEU A 108 3.09 -2.67 5.79
C LEU A 108 4.10 -2.81 6.93
N ASN A 109 3.72 -3.48 8.02
CA ASN A 109 4.59 -3.68 9.18
C ASN A 109 5.81 -4.54 8.83
N HIS A 110 5.60 -5.62 8.07
CA HIS A 110 6.68 -6.49 7.59
C HIS A 110 7.69 -5.74 6.72
N ASN A 111 7.21 -4.88 5.82
CA ASN A 111 8.08 -4.15 4.89
C ASN A 111 8.66 -2.85 5.46
N ALA A 112 8.06 -2.28 6.50
CA ALA A 112 8.50 -1.03 7.11
C ALA A 112 9.96 -1.06 7.57
N GLN A 113 10.47 -2.23 7.97
CA GLN A 113 11.87 -2.43 8.39
C GLN A 113 12.88 -2.16 7.25
N HIS A 114 12.44 -2.33 6.00
CA HIS A 114 13.28 -2.19 4.81
C HIS A 114 13.08 -0.84 4.10
N TRP A 115 12.17 0.00 4.60
CA TRP A 115 11.82 1.28 3.99
C TRP A 115 12.17 2.44 4.90
N THR A 116 12.46 3.59 4.29
CA THR A 116 12.61 4.84 5.05
C THR A 116 11.26 5.26 5.65
N ALA A 117 11.29 5.91 6.82
CA ALA A 117 10.09 6.38 7.51
C ALA A 117 9.15 7.20 6.61
N ARG A 118 9.72 8.05 5.73
CA ARG A 118 8.97 8.82 4.73
C ARG A 118 8.20 7.92 3.76
N THR A 119 8.84 6.87 3.25
CA THR A 119 8.25 5.94 2.28
C THR A 119 7.13 5.14 2.93
N THR A 120 7.37 4.64 4.15
CA THR A 120 6.36 3.93 4.95
C THR A 120 5.14 4.81 5.22
N HIS A 121 5.36 6.06 5.65
CA HIS A 121 4.28 7.02 5.89
C HIS A 121 3.49 7.33 4.61
N GLN A 122 4.17 7.57 3.49
CA GLN A 122 3.50 7.86 2.21
C GLN A 122 2.63 6.69 1.74
N ARG A 123 3.15 5.45 1.81
CA ARG A 123 2.39 4.24 1.44
C ARG A 123 1.21 4.00 2.36
N LYS A 124 1.42 4.09 3.67
CA LYS A 124 0.36 3.95 4.67
C LYS A 124 -0.76 4.96 4.44
N ARG A 125 -0.42 6.23 4.30
CA ARG A 125 -1.39 7.30 4.07
C ARG A 125 -2.19 7.09 2.78
N GLY A 126 -1.53 6.69 1.69
CA GLY A 126 -2.21 6.39 0.43
C GLY A 126 -3.22 5.23 0.57
N LEU A 127 -2.85 4.16 1.29
CA LEU A 127 -3.78 3.06 1.55
C LEU A 127 -4.96 3.50 2.43
N GLU A 128 -4.71 4.26 3.50
CA GLU A 128 -5.74 4.72 4.43
C GLU A 128 -6.73 5.71 3.82
N GLN A 129 -6.26 6.61 2.95
CA GLN A 129 -7.11 7.64 2.34
C GLN A 129 -7.80 7.13 1.07
N ASP A 130 -7.08 6.39 0.25
CA ASP A 130 -7.53 6.13 -1.12
C ASP A 130 -8.02 4.68 -1.33
N VAL A 131 -7.72 3.74 -0.44
CA VAL A 131 -7.99 2.30 -0.65
C VAL A 131 -8.93 1.71 0.40
N PHE A 132 -8.59 1.81 1.69
CA PHE A 132 -9.35 1.20 2.78
C PHE A 132 -10.83 1.61 2.83
N PRO A 133 -11.22 2.87 2.56
CA PRO A 133 -12.63 3.27 2.55
C PRO A 133 -13.50 2.49 1.56
N TYR A 134 -12.91 1.90 0.52
CA TYR A 134 -13.64 1.25 -0.56
C TYR A 134 -13.56 -0.28 -0.53
N ILE A 135 -12.37 -0.82 -0.24
CA ILE A 135 -12.13 -2.27 -0.29
C ILE A 135 -11.56 -2.84 1.01
N GLY A 136 -11.27 -2.00 2.01
CA GLY A 136 -10.56 -2.41 3.22
C GLY A 136 -11.29 -3.46 4.06
N SER A 137 -12.61 -3.35 4.17
CA SER A 137 -13.46 -4.27 4.95
C SER A 137 -13.77 -5.59 4.24
N LEU A 138 -13.51 -5.68 2.93
CA LEU A 138 -13.79 -6.88 2.16
C LEU A 138 -12.77 -7.98 2.49
N PRO A 139 -13.18 -9.27 2.56
CA PRO A 139 -12.24 -10.38 2.63
C PRO A 139 -11.26 -10.34 1.46
N VAL A 140 -9.96 -10.50 1.72
CA VAL A 140 -8.91 -10.36 0.69
C VAL A 140 -9.12 -11.31 -0.50
N ARG A 141 -9.64 -12.51 -0.24
CA ARG A 141 -9.99 -13.53 -1.26
C ARG A 141 -11.13 -13.09 -2.19
N GLN A 142 -11.99 -12.16 -1.76
CA GLN A 142 -13.13 -11.66 -2.54
C GLN A 142 -12.81 -10.38 -3.32
N ILE A 143 -11.57 -9.88 -3.26
CA ILE A 143 -11.14 -8.72 -4.05
C ILE A 143 -11.06 -9.10 -5.52
N THR A 144 -11.83 -8.41 -6.36
CA THR A 144 -11.89 -8.64 -7.80
C THR A 144 -11.11 -7.55 -8.55
N PRO A 145 -10.74 -7.79 -9.83
CA PRO A 145 -10.16 -6.73 -10.68
C PRO A 145 -11.07 -5.51 -10.82
N ALA A 146 -12.40 -5.69 -10.78
CA ALA A 146 -13.36 -4.59 -10.86
C ALA A 146 -13.29 -3.67 -9.64
N HIS A 147 -13.15 -4.23 -8.43
CA HIS A 147 -12.97 -3.45 -7.20
C HIS A 147 -11.69 -2.60 -7.28
N VAL A 148 -10.58 -3.20 -7.71
CA VAL A 148 -9.31 -2.49 -7.85
C VAL A 148 -9.40 -1.40 -8.90
N LEU A 149 -10.00 -1.68 -10.06
CA LEU A 149 -10.13 -0.71 -11.14
C LEU A 149 -10.94 0.53 -10.71
N ASP A 150 -12.02 0.35 -9.94
CA ASP A 150 -12.82 1.46 -9.43
C ASP A 150 -11.98 2.36 -8.50
N VAL A 151 -11.26 1.76 -7.54
CA VAL A 151 -10.34 2.48 -6.65
C VAL A 151 -9.30 3.28 -7.44
N VAL A 152 -8.62 2.62 -8.39
CA VAL A 152 -7.55 3.26 -9.14
C VAL A 152 -8.07 4.38 -10.04
N LYS A 153 -9.23 4.21 -10.70
CA LYS A 153 -9.86 5.26 -11.52
C LYS A 153 -10.25 6.50 -10.71
N ARG A 154 -10.68 6.33 -9.45
CA ARG A 154 -10.99 7.48 -8.56
C ARG A 154 -9.75 8.34 -8.31
N ILE A 155 -8.61 7.70 -8.07
CA ILE A 155 -7.32 8.36 -7.83
C ILE A 155 -6.79 8.99 -9.13
N GLU A 156 -6.90 8.27 -10.25
CA GLU A 156 -6.39 8.70 -11.55
C GLU A 156 -6.94 10.06 -12.00
N LYS A 157 -8.18 10.41 -11.63
CA LYS A 157 -8.81 11.70 -11.93
C LYS A 157 -8.01 12.91 -11.45
N HIS A 158 -7.30 12.78 -10.33
CA HIS A 158 -6.61 13.90 -9.68
C HIS A 158 -5.11 13.65 -9.52
N ALA A 159 -4.66 12.39 -9.50
CA ALA A 159 -3.27 12.03 -9.27
C ALA A 159 -2.88 10.73 -10.03
N PRO A 160 -2.65 10.80 -11.35
CA PRO A 160 -2.31 9.62 -12.18
C PRO A 160 -1.08 8.84 -11.69
N THR A 161 -0.04 9.56 -11.24
CA THR A 161 1.17 8.96 -10.69
C THR A 161 0.89 8.17 -9.41
N MET A 162 0.03 8.71 -8.54
CA MET A 162 -0.34 8.03 -7.30
C MET A 162 -1.22 6.80 -7.57
N ALA A 163 -2.10 6.88 -8.57
CA ALA A 163 -2.95 5.78 -9.00
C ALA A 163 -2.10 4.55 -9.40
N SER A 164 -1.04 4.75 -10.17
CA SER A 164 -0.10 3.67 -10.52
C SER A 164 0.62 3.10 -9.30
N LEU A 165 1.09 3.94 -8.37
CA LEU A 165 1.78 3.49 -7.17
C LEU A 165 0.84 2.69 -6.24
N ILE A 166 -0.40 3.12 -6.13
CA ILE A 166 -1.43 2.43 -5.33
C ILE A 166 -1.81 1.10 -5.97
N ASN A 167 -1.97 1.03 -7.30
CA ASN A 167 -2.21 -0.23 -8.00
C ASN A 167 -1.08 -1.25 -7.74
N GLN A 168 0.19 -0.80 -7.79
CA GLN A 168 1.33 -1.64 -7.46
C GLN A 168 1.32 -2.11 -6.00
N ALA A 169 0.91 -1.24 -5.07
CA ALA A 169 0.79 -1.57 -3.66
C ALA A 169 -0.32 -2.61 -3.41
N ILE A 170 -1.50 -2.42 -4.01
CA ILE A 170 -2.62 -3.37 -3.94
C ILE A 170 -2.16 -4.75 -4.46
N GLY A 171 -1.49 -4.80 -5.62
CA GLY A 171 -0.96 -6.04 -6.16
C GLY A 171 0.08 -6.69 -5.23
N ALA A 172 0.95 -5.91 -4.61
CA ALA A 172 1.92 -6.45 -3.65
C ALA A 172 1.25 -7.03 -2.40
N ILE A 173 0.20 -6.39 -1.89
CA ILE A 173 -0.61 -6.89 -0.77
C ILE A 173 -1.33 -8.17 -1.15
N CYS A 174 -1.96 -8.23 -2.33
CA CYS A 174 -2.64 -9.44 -2.80
C CYS A 174 -1.65 -10.59 -3.04
N ARG A 175 -0.46 -10.34 -3.59
CA ARG A 175 0.59 -11.37 -3.71
C ARG A 175 1.08 -11.86 -2.35
N TYR A 176 1.18 -10.98 -1.36
CA TYR A 176 1.47 -11.38 0.02
C TYR A 176 0.34 -12.25 0.62
N ALA A 177 -0.91 -11.92 0.33
CA ALA A 177 -2.06 -12.74 0.72
C ALA A 177 -2.04 -14.13 0.05
N VAL A 178 -1.62 -14.21 -1.22
CA VAL A 178 -1.43 -15.48 -1.93
C VAL A 178 -0.31 -16.31 -1.29
N ALA A 179 0.84 -15.70 -1.00
CA ALA A 179 1.96 -16.38 -0.35
C ALA A 179 1.62 -16.93 1.05
N THR A 180 0.66 -16.29 1.74
CA THR A 180 0.16 -16.73 3.05
C THR A 180 -1.12 -17.59 2.98
N LEU A 181 -1.51 -18.04 1.78
CA LEU A 181 -2.69 -18.88 1.51
C LEU A 181 -4.04 -18.25 1.89
N ARG A 182 -4.10 -16.92 1.97
CA ARG A 182 -5.29 -16.13 2.30
C ARG A 182 -6.02 -15.61 1.06
N ALA A 183 -5.38 -15.60 -0.11
CA ALA A 183 -5.97 -15.30 -1.41
C ALA A 183 -5.51 -16.31 -2.46
N ASP A 184 -6.24 -16.41 -3.57
CA ASP A 184 -5.96 -17.42 -4.60
C ASP A 184 -5.21 -16.81 -5.81
N ALA A 185 -5.33 -15.51 -6.06
CA ALA A 185 -4.68 -14.81 -7.16
C ALA A 185 -4.48 -13.31 -6.89
N ASP A 186 -3.63 -12.67 -7.71
CA ASP A 186 -3.44 -11.21 -7.75
C ASP A 186 -4.47 -10.56 -8.71
N PRO A 187 -5.46 -9.80 -8.20
CA PRO A 187 -6.50 -9.18 -9.02
C PRO A 187 -6.00 -7.99 -9.84
N THR A 188 -4.75 -7.56 -9.65
CA THR A 188 -4.17 -6.41 -10.36
C THR A 188 -3.49 -6.79 -11.68
N SER A 189 -3.22 -8.08 -11.90
CA SER A 189 -2.55 -8.57 -13.11
C SER A 189 -3.30 -8.18 -14.41
N PRO A 190 -4.64 -8.31 -14.49
CA PRO A 190 -5.40 -7.91 -15.68
C PRO A 190 -5.45 -6.39 -15.91
N LEU A 191 -5.05 -5.58 -14.93
CA LEU A 191 -5.08 -4.11 -15.00
C LEU A 191 -3.75 -3.52 -15.51
N ARG A 192 -2.77 -4.36 -15.86
CA ARG A 192 -1.53 -3.89 -16.49
C ARG A 192 -1.85 -3.30 -17.86
N GLY A 193 -1.51 -2.02 -18.03
CA GLY A 193 -1.75 -1.29 -19.28
C GLY A 193 -3.14 -0.65 -19.39
N SER A 194 -4.08 -0.92 -18.47
CA SER A 194 -5.40 -0.25 -18.46
C SER A 194 -5.38 1.13 -17.83
N LEU A 195 -4.27 1.49 -17.15
CA LEU A 195 -4.07 2.81 -16.56
C LEU A 195 -3.46 3.75 -17.58
N ARG A 196 -3.88 5.01 -17.57
CA ARG A 196 -3.35 6.02 -18.49
C ARG A 196 -1.83 6.12 -18.30
N PRO A 197 -1.04 5.92 -19.36
CA PRO A 197 0.40 6.07 -19.25
C PRO A 197 0.71 7.51 -18.86
N ARG A 198 1.58 7.66 -17.86
CA ARG A 198 2.08 8.97 -17.44
C ARG A 198 2.83 9.60 -18.61
N GLN A 199 2.32 10.69 -19.18
CA GLN A 199 3.15 11.60 -19.96
C GLN A 199 4.14 12.23 -18.98
N THR A 200 5.36 11.68 -18.92
CA THR A 200 6.42 12.22 -18.08
C THR A 200 7.25 13.16 -18.92
N GLU A 201 7.00 14.46 -18.81
CA GLU A 201 8.00 15.43 -19.23
C GLU A 201 9.10 15.47 -18.18
N HIS A 202 10.24 14.88 -18.52
CA HIS A 202 11.45 15.05 -17.74
C HIS A 202 11.98 16.48 -17.99
N HIS A 203 12.24 17.24 -16.92
CA HIS A 203 12.96 18.51 -17.07
C HIS A 203 14.28 18.26 -17.77
N LYS A 204 14.49 18.94 -18.91
CA LYS A 204 15.70 18.77 -19.69
C LYS A 204 16.91 19.30 -18.91
N PRO A 205 18.08 18.66 -19.04
CA PRO A 205 19.33 19.26 -18.62
C PRO A 205 19.54 20.60 -19.33
N LEU A 206 20.27 21.53 -18.72
CA LEU A 206 20.68 22.75 -19.44
C LEU A 206 21.65 22.36 -20.56
N ALA A 207 21.52 23.00 -21.72
CA ALA A 207 22.56 22.90 -22.73
C ALA A 207 23.82 23.64 -22.25
N ALA A 208 25.00 23.23 -22.73
CA ALA A 208 26.27 23.88 -22.39
C ALA A 208 26.25 25.40 -22.68
N SER A 209 25.58 25.81 -23.76
CA SER A 209 25.36 27.22 -24.15
C SER A 209 24.45 28.01 -23.20
N GLU A 210 23.58 27.35 -22.43
CA GLU A 210 22.68 28.00 -21.47
C GLU A 210 23.35 28.22 -20.10
N ILE A 211 24.43 27.50 -19.79
CA ILE A 211 25.14 27.59 -18.50
C ILE A 211 25.62 29.02 -18.19
N PRO A 212 26.26 29.77 -19.12
CA PRO A 212 26.70 31.13 -18.83
C PRO A 212 25.55 32.06 -18.41
N ALA A 213 24.39 31.94 -19.07
CA ALA A 213 23.21 32.72 -18.72
C ALA A 213 22.67 32.32 -17.34
N PHE A 214 22.63 31.02 -17.03
CA PHE A 214 22.23 30.53 -15.71
C PHE A 214 23.15 31.03 -14.61
N LEU A 215 24.47 30.97 -14.80
CA LEU A 215 25.45 31.49 -13.84
C LEU A 215 25.27 33.00 -13.61
N LYS A 216 25.01 33.78 -14.67
CA LYS A 216 24.72 35.22 -14.54
C LYS A 216 23.45 35.48 -13.72
N SER A 217 22.37 34.71 -13.96
CA SER A 217 21.15 34.78 -13.16
C SER A 217 21.39 34.39 -11.71
N LEU A 218 22.21 33.36 -11.46
CA LEU A 218 22.60 32.92 -10.12
C LEU A 218 23.43 33.99 -9.40
N GLU A 219 24.26 34.73 -10.14
CA GLU A 219 24.99 35.86 -9.58
C GLU A 219 24.08 36.99 -9.13
N ALA A 220 23.09 37.33 -9.95
CA ALA A 220 22.12 38.39 -9.67
C ALA A 220 21.01 37.97 -8.70
N TYR A 221 20.94 36.71 -8.27
CA TYR A 221 19.88 36.21 -7.40
C TYR A 221 19.83 37.00 -6.07
N PRO A 222 18.74 37.74 -5.79
CA PRO A 222 18.66 38.65 -4.64
C PRO A 222 18.22 37.96 -3.35
N GLY A 223 17.96 36.64 -3.38
CA GLY A 223 17.51 35.90 -2.21
C GLY A 223 18.65 35.48 -1.29
N TYR A 224 18.40 34.49 -0.44
CA TYR A 224 19.35 34.09 0.60
C TYR A 224 20.71 33.65 0.05
N PHE A 225 21.77 34.21 0.64
CA PHE A 225 23.16 33.86 0.35
C PHE A 225 23.41 32.35 0.41
N SER A 226 22.91 31.67 1.44
CA SER A 226 23.05 30.22 1.61
C SER A 226 22.43 29.42 0.46
N ASN A 227 21.29 29.86 -0.09
CA ASN A 227 20.66 29.19 -1.24
C ASN A 227 21.50 29.36 -2.51
N LYS A 228 22.07 30.56 -2.70
CA LYS A 228 23.00 30.84 -3.82
C LYS A 228 24.25 29.95 -3.72
N MET A 229 24.84 29.85 -2.52
CA MET A 229 26.01 29.00 -2.28
C MET A 229 25.68 27.51 -2.49
N ALA A 230 24.50 27.04 -2.08
CA ALA A 230 24.07 25.66 -2.32
C ALA A 230 23.96 25.32 -3.82
N LEU A 231 23.36 26.20 -4.62
CA LEU A 231 23.27 25.99 -6.08
C LEU A 231 24.66 25.98 -6.74
N ARG A 232 25.56 26.88 -6.33
CA ARG A 232 26.95 26.89 -6.83
C ARG A 232 27.72 25.63 -6.41
N LEU A 233 27.57 25.18 -5.16
CA LEU A 233 28.21 23.95 -4.69
C LEU A 233 27.73 22.74 -5.50
N LEU A 234 26.42 22.66 -5.80
CA LEU A 234 25.85 21.62 -6.66
C LEU A 234 26.44 21.65 -8.07
N LEU A 235 26.63 22.84 -8.66
CA LEU A 235 27.27 22.98 -9.97
C LEU A 235 28.73 22.51 -9.98
N LEU A 236 29.47 22.77 -8.89
CA LEU A 236 30.88 22.41 -8.76
C LEU A 236 31.12 20.93 -8.42
N THR A 237 30.16 20.27 -7.76
CA THR A 237 30.36 18.93 -7.21
C THR A 237 29.44 17.86 -7.81
N LEU A 238 28.35 18.26 -8.47
CA LEU A 238 27.37 17.37 -9.12
C LEU A 238 26.76 16.28 -8.20
N VAL A 239 26.87 16.47 -6.89
CA VAL A 239 26.22 15.62 -5.88
C VAL A 239 24.70 15.72 -5.95
N ARG A 240 24.00 14.80 -5.29
CA ARG A 240 22.54 14.90 -5.19
C ARG A 240 22.15 16.13 -4.37
N THR A 241 21.02 16.74 -4.72
CA THR A 241 20.49 17.91 -4.01
C THR A 241 20.33 17.66 -2.51
N THR A 242 19.90 16.45 -2.11
CA THR A 242 19.84 16.05 -0.69
C THR A 242 21.20 15.97 -0.03
N GLU A 243 22.19 15.40 -0.72
CA GLU A 243 23.55 15.22 -0.17
C GLU A 243 24.16 16.58 0.18
N ALA A 244 24.02 17.58 -0.70
CA ALA A 244 24.46 18.95 -0.46
C ALA A 244 23.69 19.66 0.64
N LEU A 245 22.35 19.61 0.63
CA LEU A 245 21.54 20.34 1.62
C LEU A 245 21.65 19.78 3.03
N GLU A 246 21.86 18.47 3.15
CA GLU A 246 22.04 17.78 4.44
C GLU A 246 23.51 17.68 4.87
N ALA A 247 24.43 18.28 4.10
CA ALA A 247 25.86 18.25 4.39
C ALA A 247 26.17 18.93 5.73
N LYS A 248 27.11 18.35 6.47
CA LYS A 248 27.56 18.85 7.77
C LYS A 248 29.00 19.33 7.67
N TRP A 249 29.35 20.33 8.47
CA TRP A 249 30.70 20.92 8.40
C TRP A 249 31.83 19.92 8.65
N HIS A 250 31.63 18.95 9.55
CA HIS A 250 32.64 17.92 9.86
C HIS A 250 32.94 16.97 8.70
N GLU A 251 32.12 16.96 7.65
CA GLU A 251 32.34 16.11 6.47
C GLU A 251 33.41 16.68 5.53
N PHE A 252 33.84 17.92 5.74
CA PHE A 252 34.75 18.65 4.86
C PHE A 252 36.13 18.80 5.49
N ASP A 253 37.15 18.30 4.80
CA ASP A 253 38.55 18.65 5.06
C ASP A 253 38.99 19.70 4.04
N LEU A 254 38.82 20.98 4.39
CA LEU A 254 39.18 22.10 3.49
C LEU A 254 40.69 22.21 3.25
N LYS A 255 41.53 21.65 4.14
CA LYS A 255 42.99 21.65 3.96
C LYS A 255 43.40 20.63 2.89
N LYS A 256 42.80 19.44 2.91
CA LYS A 256 42.99 18.41 1.89
C LYS A 256 42.09 18.58 0.67
N ALA A 257 41.24 19.61 0.68
CA ALA A 257 40.24 19.87 -0.35
C ALA A 257 39.37 18.64 -0.64
N ASN A 258 38.86 17.97 0.40
CA ASN A 258 38.01 16.78 0.28
C ASN A 258 36.68 16.95 1.00
N TRP A 259 35.64 16.36 0.43
CA TRP A 259 34.35 16.17 1.08
C TRP A 259 34.01 14.69 1.15
N THR A 260 33.84 14.16 2.35
CA THR A 260 33.46 12.76 2.58
C THR A 260 32.01 12.67 3.01
N ILE A 261 31.15 12.16 2.14
CA ILE A 261 29.74 11.92 2.41
C ILE A 261 29.61 10.56 3.13
N PRO A 262 29.10 10.52 4.37
CA PRO A 262 28.95 9.26 5.09
C PRO A 262 27.96 8.31 4.41
N SER A 263 28.26 7.01 4.47
CA SER A 263 27.42 5.90 4.01
C SER A 263 25.98 5.95 4.57
N THR A 264 25.80 6.48 5.77
CA THR A 264 24.49 6.64 6.43
C THR A 264 23.55 7.60 5.69
N ARG A 265 24.10 8.55 4.91
CA ARG A 265 23.33 9.48 4.04
C ARG A 265 23.27 9.01 2.58
N MET A 266 24.00 7.96 2.24
CA MET A 266 24.10 7.39 0.89
C MET A 266 23.13 6.23 0.69
N LYS A 267 22.62 6.08 -0.55
CA LYS A 267 21.88 4.86 -0.95
C LYS A 267 22.77 3.63 -1.14
N LYS A 268 24.08 3.83 -1.33
CA LYS A 268 25.10 2.79 -1.38
C LYS A 268 25.79 2.77 -0.01
N ARG A 269 26.01 1.59 0.56
CA ARG A 269 26.46 1.38 1.94
C ARG A 269 27.95 1.68 2.18
N GLU A 270 28.52 2.61 1.42
CA GLU A 270 29.94 2.97 1.47
C GLU A 270 30.08 4.50 1.53
N ASP A 271 31.12 4.95 2.24
CA ASP A 271 31.45 6.38 2.32
C ASP A 271 31.94 6.85 0.95
N HIS A 272 31.54 8.06 0.57
CA HIS A 272 31.83 8.63 -0.73
C HIS A 272 32.66 9.90 -0.59
N THR A 273 33.95 9.80 -0.92
CA THR A 273 34.87 10.94 -0.90
C THR A 273 34.96 11.59 -2.27
N LEU A 274 34.79 12.91 -2.31
CA LEU A 274 34.84 13.75 -3.49
C LEU A 274 35.95 14.80 -3.33
N PRO A 275 36.85 14.97 -4.33
CA PRO A 275 37.77 16.08 -4.34
C PRO A 275 37.03 17.40 -4.61
N LEU A 276 37.46 18.46 -3.94
CA LEU A 276 36.90 19.81 -4.07
C LEU A 276 37.80 20.65 -4.96
N SER A 277 37.20 21.33 -5.93
CA SER A 277 37.91 22.34 -6.73
C SER A 277 38.32 23.54 -5.86
N LYS A 278 39.30 24.33 -6.32
CA LYS A 278 39.71 25.57 -5.65
C LYS A 278 38.52 26.51 -5.41
N GLN A 279 37.63 26.61 -6.38
CA GLN A 279 36.40 27.39 -6.31
C GLN A 279 35.42 26.86 -5.25
N ALA A 280 35.32 25.54 -5.09
CA ALA A 280 34.48 24.94 -4.05
C ALA A 280 35.04 25.22 -2.65
N VAL A 281 36.37 25.12 -2.47
CA VAL A 281 37.03 25.47 -1.21
C VAL A 281 36.81 26.94 -0.85
N GLU A 282 37.02 27.86 -1.80
CA GLU A 282 36.77 29.30 -1.58
C GLU A 282 35.31 29.59 -1.21
N LEU A 283 34.37 28.95 -1.90
CA LEU A 283 32.94 29.05 -1.60
C LEU A 283 32.65 28.60 -0.17
N LEU A 284 33.20 27.45 0.24
CA LEU A 284 33.01 26.91 1.59
C LEU A 284 33.63 27.80 2.66
N SER A 285 34.80 28.39 2.40
CA SER A 285 35.42 29.36 3.33
C SER A 285 34.54 30.61 3.53
N ARG A 286 33.92 31.13 2.47
CA ARG A 286 32.97 32.26 2.58
C ARG A 286 31.69 31.85 3.33
N LEU A 287 31.20 30.65 3.08
CA LEU A 287 30.02 30.12 3.75
C LEU A 287 30.27 29.88 5.25
N TRP A 288 31.48 29.46 5.63
CA TRP A 288 31.87 29.27 7.03
C TRP A 288 31.67 30.53 7.87
N ALA A 289 31.98 31.70 7.33
CA ALA A 289 31.76 32.97 8.03
C ALA A 289 30.28 33.24 8.39
N VAL A 290 29.33 32.57 7.71
CA VAL A 290 27.89 32.76 7.90
C VAL A 290 27.25 31.61 8.67
N THR A 291 27.64 30.35 8.40
CA THR A 291 27.00 29.16 8.97
C THR A 291 27.95 28.25 9.76
N GLY A 292 29.22 28.61 9.90
CA GLY A 292 30.27 27.79 10.53
C GLY A 292 30.06 27.47 12.02
N ASN A 293 29.26 28.28 12.72
CA ASN A 293 28.92 28.03 14.13
C ASN A 293 27.86 26.92 14.31
N GLY A 294 27.23 26.47 13.23
CA GLY A 294 26.20 25.42 13.25
C GLY A 294 26.74 24.05 12.83
N GLU A 295 25.88 23.03 12.90
CA GLU A 295 26.22 21.69 12.43
C GLU A 295 26.14 21.56 10.89
N TYR A 296 25.10 22.15 10.31
CA TYR A 296 24.79 22.03 8.88
C TYR A 296 25.44 23.13 8.05
N LEU A 297 25.89 22.74 6.87
CA LEU A 297 26.39 23.66 5.84
C LEU A 297 25.29 24.65 5.42
N PHE A 298 24.08 24.13 5.24
CA PHE A 298 22.87 24.89 4.91
C PHE A 298 21.76 24.62 5.94
N PRO A 299 21.72 25.37 7.06
CA PRO A 299 20.71 25.18 8.09
C PRO A 299 19.33 25.68 7.65
N ASN A 300 18.27 25.11 8.22
CA ASN A 300 16.91 25.58 8.04
C ASN A 300 16.69 26.91 8.77
N ARG A 301 16.01 27.85 8.11
CA ARG A 301 15.75 29.19 8.64
C ARG A 301 14.97 29.20 9.96
N SER A 302 14.01 28.30 10.12
CA SER A 302 13.15 28.26 11.30
C SER A 302 13.70 27.35 12.40
N ASN A 303 14.61 26.44 12.07
CA ASN A 303 15.23 25.54 13.03
C ASN A 303 16.65 25.19 12.57
N TYR A 304 17.64 25.88 13.13
CA TYR A 304 19.05 25.72 12.74
C TYR A 304 19.64 24.33 13.03
N HIS A 305 18.96 23.50 13.82
CA HIS A 305 19.31 22.08 14.06
C HIS A 305 18.78 21.12 12.99
N LYS A 306 18.17 21.65 11.93
CA LYS A 306 17.70 20.87 10.77
C LYS A 306 18.32 21.41 9.49
N PRO A 307 18.53 20.55 8.47
CA PRO A 307 19.01 21.01 7.18
C PRO A 307 17.93 21.78 6.41
N ALA A 308 18.37 22.61 5.47
CA ALA A 308 17.48 23.31 4.55
C ALA A 308 16.67 22.33 3.70
N SER A 309 15.40 22.65 3.43
CA SER A 309 14.53 21.80 2.62
C SER A 309 14.82 21.94 1.13
N GLN A 310 14.64 20.88 0.35
CA GLN A 310 14.83 20.94 -1.12
C GLN A 310 14.02 22.05 -1.80
N GLY A 311 12.85 22.38 -1.24
CA GLY A 311 11.97 23.42 -1.76
C GLY A 311 12.61 24.81 -1.81
N VAL A 312 13.63 25.09 -0.99
CA VAL A 312 14.29 26.41 -1.00
C VAL A 312 15.09 26.64 -2.29
N LEU A 313 15.72 25.58 -2.82
CA LEU A 313 16.47 25.67 -4.07
C LEU A 313 15.53 25.73 -5.27
N TRP A 314 14.41 25.02 -5.22
CA TRP A 314 13.37 25.15 -6.25
C TRP A 314 12.86 26.60 -6.32
N LYS A 315 12.53 27.21 -5.17
CA LYS A 315 12.10 28.61 -5.11
C LYS A 315 13.14 29.57 -5.69
N ALA A 316 14.43 29.33 -5.42
CA ALA A 316 15.52 30.12 -5.98
C ALA A 316 15.62 29.99 -7.51
N VAL A 317 15.53 28.76 -8.03
CA VAL A 317 15.54 28.51 -9.50
C VAL A 317 14.33 29.15 -10.18
N VAL A 318 13.14 29.06 -9.57
CA VAL A 318 11.93 29.72 -10.06
C VAL A 318 12.08 31.23 -10.08
N SER A 319 12.61 31.86 -9.02
CA SER A 319 12.78 33.31 -8.99
C SER A 319 13.84 33.83 -9.97
N MET A 320 14.76 32.97 -10.43
CA MET A 320 15.68 33.28 -11.52
C MET A 320 15.05 33.15 -12.92
N GLY A 321 13.77 32.79 -13.02
CA GLY A 321 13.04 32.67 -14.30
C GLY A 321 13.13 31.29 -14.96
N TYR A 322 13.56 30.26 -14.23
CA TYR A 322 13.78 28.91 -14.77
C TYR A 322 12.63 27.92 -14.47
N ALA A 323 11.48 28.41 -14.02
CA ALA A 323 10.30 27.57 -13.77
C ALA A 323 9.92 26.77 -15.02
N GLY A 324 9.67 25.46 -14.86
CA GLY A 324 9.35 24.53 -15.96
C GLY A 324 10.54 24.15 -16.84
N ARG A 325 11.55 25.03 -17.00
CA ARG A 325 12.73 24.81 -17.85
C ARG A 325 13.81 23.99 -17.16
N PHE A 326 14.08 24.28 -15.89
CA PHE A 326 15.18 23.68 -15.15
C PHE A 326 14.80 23.45 -13.69
N SER A 327 15.44 22.47 -13.05
CA SER A 327 15.27 22.21 -11.62
C SER A 327 16.62 21.99 -10.94
N PRO A 328 16.74 22.20 -9.62
CA PRO A 328 17.96 21.89 -8.89
C PRO A 328 18.44 20.45 -9.06
N HIS A 329 17.51 19.49 -9.26
CA HIS A 329 17.86 18.09 -9.55
C HIS A 329 18.47 17.91 -10.94
N GLY A 330 18.13 18.78 -11.90
CA GLY A 330 18.66 18.79 -13.25
C GLY A 330 20.14 19.20 -13.34
N ILE A 331 20.72 19.80 -12.29
CA ILE A 331 22.15 20.18 -12.24
C ILE A 331 23.04 18.96 -12.47
N ARG A 332 22.76 17.86 -11.76
CA ARG A 332 23.56 16.63 -11.88
C ARG A 332 23.44 16.02 -13.28
N ALA A 333 22.24 16.03 -13.86
CA ALA A 333 22.03 15.55 -15.23
C ALA A 333 22.80 16.41 -16.23
N THR A 334 22.76 17.74 -16.08
CA THR A 334 23.51 18.70 -16.90
C THR A 334 25.00 18.41 -16.87
N GLY A 335 25.59 18.30 -15.67
CA GLY A 335 27.00 18.01 -15.53
C GLY A 335 27.39 16.62 -16.06
N SER A 336 26.56 15.61 -15.81
CA SER A 336 26.81 14.25 -16.32
C SER A 336 26.76 14.18 -17.85
N THR A 337 25.82 14.89 -18.49
CA THR A 337 25.74 14.94 -19.96
C THR A 337 26.99 15.60 -20.52
N ILE A 338 27.34 16.80 -20.03
CA ILE A 338 28.48 17.56 -20.56
C ILE A 338 29.80 16.83 -20.34
N LEU A 339 30.05 16.29 -19.14
CA LEU A 339 31.31 15.61 -18.83
C LEU A 339 31.47 14.27 -19.57
N ASN A 340 30.38 13.63 -19.99
CA ASN A 340 30.45 12.42 -20.82
C ASN A 340 30.65 12.74 -22.31
N GLU A 341 30.39 13.98 -22.74
CA GLU A 341 30.56 14.46 -24.11
C GLU A 341 31.95 15.10 -24.34
N MET A 342 32.73 15.30 -23.27
CA MET A 342 34.14 15.72 -23.29
C MET A 342 35.07 14.52 -23.42
#